data_AF-A0A7G7KEQ0-F1
#
_entry.id   AF-A0A7G7KEQ0-F1
#
_cell.length_a   1.000
_cell.length_b   1.000
_cell.length_c   1.000
_cell.angle_alpha   90.00
_cell.angle_beta   90.00
_cell.angle_gamma   90.00
#
_symmetry.space_group_name_H-M   'P 1'
#
loop_
_entity.id
_entity.type
_entity.pdbx_description
1 polymer ?
#
loop_
_entity_poly.entity_id
_entity_poly.type
_entity_poly.pdbx_seq_one_letter_code
_entity_poly.pdbx_strand_id
1 'polypeptide(L)'
;MSVLISEEAIRRLDLAPLSEWLALPLKDRLEAGAVLTLEYVWPRESEDPRELSECPEPRLWALRADGRCPWLPLLLDRNSGSLAQHVAMLVPHHFSRSEGLRFDPQALELWITQRLMLLDDLTKQRGESQRGNLTQMAQSLGYELEPAFWALLDQA
;
A
#
# COMPACT_ATOMS: atom_id res chain seq x y z
N MET A 1 14.67 2.33 3.30
CA MET A 1 14.73 3.80 3.13
C MET A 1 13.43 4.38 3.64
N SER A 2 13.45 5.52 4.32
CA SER A 2 12.27 6.05 5.02
C SER A 2 11.82 7.40 4.48
N VAL A 3 10.51 7.64 4.47
CA VAL A 3 9.88 8.91 4.15
C VAL A 3 8.99 9.33 5.32
N LEU A 4 9.27 10.51 5.86
CA LEU A 4 8.51 11.10 6.95
C LEU A 4 7.22 11.76 6.43
N ILE A 5 6.09 11.34 6.97
CA ILE A 5 4.77 11.93 6.74
C ILE A 5 4.40 12.76 7.96
N SER A 6 4.68 14.06 7.91
CA SER A 6 4.46 14.98 9.02
C SER A 6 2.97 15.25 9.28
N GLU A 7 2.65 15.76 10.47
CA GLU A 7 1.30 16.19 10.83
C GLU A 7 0.76 17.23 9.83
N GLU A 8 1.59 18.21 9.44
CA GLU A 8 1.23 19.24 8.46
C GLU A 8 0.91 18.62 7.09
N ALA A 9 1.69 17.63 6.65
CA ALA A 9 1.43 16.93 5.40
C ALA A 9 0.09 16.17 5.46
N ILE A 10 -0.21 15.52 6.59
CA ILE A 10 -1.49 14.82 6.81
C ILE A 10 -2.65 15.82 6.77
N ARG A 11 -2.59 16.92 7.52
CA ARG A 11 -3.66 17.93 7.59
C ARG A 11 -3.98 18.57 6.24
N ARG A 12 -2.97 18.73 5.39
CA ARG A 12 -3.10 19.38 4.08
C ARG A 12 -3.26 18.41 2.92
N LEU A 13 -3.26 17.10 3.21
CA LEU A 13 -3.22 16.05 2.21
C LEU A 13 -2.06 16.27 1.21
N ASP A 14 -0.93 16.75 1.72
CA ASP A 14 0.24 17.10 0.91
C ASP A 14 1.07 15.84 0.60
N LEU A 15 1.31 15.60 -0.68
CA LEU A 15 2.09 14.46 -1.17
C LEU A 15 3.54 14.86 -1.49
N ALA A 16 3.97 16.08 -1.17
CA ALA A 16 5.36 16.51 -1.29
C ALA A 16 6.39 15.55 -0.65
N PRO A 17 6.11 14.84 0.47
CA PRO A 17 7.02 13.81 0.98
C PRO A 17 7.34 12.70 -0.03
N LEU A 18 6.44 12.42 -0.98
CA LEU A 18 6.64 11.42 -2.03
C LEU A 18 7.22 12.02 -3.31
N SER A 19 7.64 13.30 -3.31
CA SER A 19 8.07 14.02 -4.52
C SER A 19 9.26 13.38 -5.24
N GLU A 20 10.26 12.89 -4.50
CA GLU A 20 11.42 12.20 -5.07
C GLU A 20 10.98 10.95 -5.84
N TRP A 21 10.07 10.16 -5.24
CA TRP A 21 9.48 9.00 -5.89
C TRP A 21 8.62 9.38 -7.09
N LEU A 22 7.83 10.45 -6.97
CA LEU A 22 6.99 10.97 -8.05
C LEU A 22 7.79 11.54 -9.22
N ALA A 23 9.04 11.93 -9.03
CA ALA A 23 9.91 12.45 -10.08
C ALA A 23 10.56 11.35 -10.91
N LEU A 24 10.79 10.17 -10.34
CA LEU A 24 11.39 9.03 -11.04
C LEU A 24 10.46 8.49 -12.15
N PRO A 25 10.95 7.96 -13.27
CA PRO A 25 10.14 7.13 -14.16
C PRO A 25 9.52 5.94 -13.41
N LEU A 26 8.30 5.53 -13.77
CA LEU A 26 7.62 4.41 -13.08
C LEU A 26 8.46 3.13 -13.06
N LYS A 27 9.19 2.84 -14.14
CA LYS A 27 10.10 1.70 -14.24
C LYS A 27 11.14 1.74 -13.11
N ASP A 28 11.89 2.83 -13.04
CA ASP A 28 12.96 3.03 -12.06
C ASP A 28 12.44 2.96 -10.62
N ARG A 29 11.20 3.45 -10.38
CA ARG A 29 10.53 3.28 -9.07
C ARG A 29 10.35 1.80 -8.74
N LEU A 30 9.81 1.02 -9.67
CA LEU A 30 9.47 -0.39 -9.45
C LEU A 30 10.71 -1.29 -9.36
N GLU A 31 11.80 -0.94 -10.06
CA GLU A 31 13.10 -1.60 -9.94
C GLU A 31 13.69 -1.49 -8.52
N ALA A 32 13.35 -0.44 -7.76
CA ALA A 32 13.77 -0.31 -6.37
C ALA A 32 13.18 -1.40 -5.46
N GLY A 33 12.04 -2.00 -5.84
CA GLY A 33 11.35 -3.02 -5.07
C GLY A 33 10.76 -2.52 -3.75
N ALA A 34 10.42 -3.47 -2.87
CA ALA A 34 9.75 -3.22 -1.59
C ALA A 34 10.71 -2.72 -0.50
N VAL A 35 11.19 -1.47 -0.61
CA VAL A 35 12.27 -0.90 0.25
C VAL A 35 11.88 0.39 0.99
N LEU A 36 10.68 0.92 0.73
CA LEU A 36 10.21 2.20 1.28
C LEU A 36 9.40 1.99 2.55
N THR A 37 9.78 2.71 3.62
CA THR A 37 9.00 2.79 4.86
C THR A 37 8.35 4.17 4.93
N LEU A 38 7.07 4.24 5.27
CA LEU A 38 6.39 5.51 5.59
C LEU A 38 6.32 5.68 7.10
N GLU A 39 6.91 6.76 7.59
CA GLU A 39 6.92 7.10 9.02
C GLU A 39 5.95 8.25 9.28
N TYR A 40 4.83 7.96 9.92
CA TYR A 40 3.82 8.97 10.19
C TYR A 40 4.06 9.66 11.54
N VAL A 41 4.03 10.99 11.52
CA VAL A 41 3.99 11.81 12.73
C VAL A 41 2.57 12.35 12.86
N TRP A 42 1.78 11.69 13.70
CA TRP A 42 0.42 12.13 14.01
C TRP A 42 0.22 12.14 15.53
N PRO A 43 -0.08 13.30 16.14
CA PRO A 43 -0.29 13.36 17.58
C PRO A 43 -1.54 12.57 17.95
N ARG A 44 -1.40 11.67 18.91
CA ARG A 44 -2.50 10.95 19.56
C ARG A 44 -2.42 11.18 21.05
N GLU A 45 -3.57 11.29 21.70
CA GLU A 45 -3.61 11.30 23.16
C GLU A 45 -3.06 9.98 23.69
N SER A 46 -2.40 9.99 24.85
CA SER A 46 -1.78 8.78 25.43
C SER A 46 -2.79 7.66 25.70
N GLU A 47 -4.05 8.02 25.95
CA GLU A 47 -5.15 7.10 26.23
C GLU A 47 -6.00 6.78 24.99
N ASP A 48 -5.67 7.31 23.80
CA ASP A 48 -6.38 6.99 22.57
C ASP A 48 -6.13 5.52 22.19
N PRO A 49 -7.15 4.64 22.24
CA PRO A 49 -6.95 3.22 22.04
C PRO A 49 -6.77 2.85 20.56
N ARG A 50 -6.99 3.80 19.65
CA ARG A 50 -6.96 3.57 18.20
C ARG A 50 -5.54 3.39 17.70
N GLU A 51 -5.35 2.43 16.81
CA GLU A 51 -4.18 2.36 15.96
C GLU A 51 -4.15 3.53 14.97
N LEU A 52 -2.96 3.88 14.46
CA LEU A 52 -2.80 4.97 13.51
C LEU A 52 -3.68 4.77 12.26
N SER A 53 -3.84 3.52 11.82
CA SER A 53 -4.67 3.14 10.67
C SER A 53 -6.16 3.32 10.91
N GLU A 54 -6.59 3.57 12.14
CA GLU A 54 -7.98 3.85 12.54
C GLU A 54 -8.23 5.36 12.70
N CYS A 55 -7.18 6.19 12.69
CA CYS A 55 -7.32 7.65 12.73
C CYS A 55 -7.80 8.18 11.36
N PRO A 56 -8.90 8.95 11.30
CA PRO A 56 -9.46 9.44 10.03
C PRO A 56 -8.49 10.27 9.17
N GLU A 57 -7.64 11.09 9.78
CA GLU A 57 -6.79 12.04 9.06
C GLU A 57 -5.61 11.35 8.36
N PRO A 58 -4.79 10.49 9.02
CA PRO A 58 -3.82 9.66 8.31
C PRO A 58 -4.45 8.79 7.24
N ARG A 59 -5.66 8.23 7.48
CA ARG A 59 -6.39 7.46 6.48
C ARG A 59 -6.74 8.29 5.25
N LEU A 60 -7.22 9.52 5.44
CA LEU A 60 -7.58 10.40 4.33
C LEU A 60 -6.35 10.78 3.50
N TRP A 61 -5.20 11.01 4.16
CA TRP A 61 -3.92 11.20 3.46
C TRP A 61 -3.53 9.97 2.65
N ALA A 62 -3.60 8.78 3.25
CA ALA A 62 -3.25 7.52 2.57
C ALA A 62 -4.17 7.22 1.38
N LEU A 63 -5.48 7.49 1.50
CA LEU A 63 -6.44 7.38 0.39
C LEU A 63 -6.09 8.31 -0.78
N ARG A 64 -5.68 9.55 -0.48
CA ARG A 64 -5.20 10.47 -1.53
C ARG A 64 -3.90 9.97 -2.16
N ALA A 65 -2.96 9.47 -1.34
CA ALA A 65 -1.71 8.92 -1.83
C ALA A 65 -1.97 7.72 -2.76
N ASP A 66 -2.84 6.78 -2.36
CA ASP A 66 -3.24 5.63 -3.17
C ASP A 66 -3.88 6.06 -4.51
N GLY A 67 -4.77 7.05 -4.50
CA GLY A 67 -5.40 7.57 -5.73
C GLY A 67 -4.44 8.28 -6.69
N ARG A 68 -3.29 8.79 -6.21
CA ARG A 68 -2.27 9.46 -7.04
C ARG A 68 -1.08 8.58 -7.35
N CYS A 69 -0.83 7.58 -6.51
CA CYS A 69 0.34 6.70 -6.55
C CYS A 69 -0.13 5.25 -6.39
N PRO A 70 -0.90 4.68 -7.34
CA PRO A 70 -1.42 3.32 -7.21
C PRO A 70 -0.31 2.25 -7.13
N TRP A 71 0.91 2.59 -7.58
CA TRP A 71 2.12 1.76 -7.51
C TRP A 71 2.76 1.73 -6.12
N LEU A 72 2.38 2.63 -5.20
CA LEU A 72 3.02 2.77 -3.89
C LEU A 72 3.08 1.45 -3.10
N PRO A 73 2.02 0.61 -3.04
CA PRO A 73 2.09 -0.66 -2.32
C PRO A 73 3.18 -1.62 -2.79
N LEU A 74 3.63 -1.54 -4.05
CA LEU A 74 4.73 -2.38 -4.55
C LEU A 74 6.11 -1.96 -4.03
N LEU A 75 6.23 -0.73 -3.53
CA LEU A 75 7.48 -0.19 -3.01
C LEU A 75 7.56 -0.25 -1.49
N LEU A 76 6.42 -0.41 -0.81
CA LEU A 76 6.40 -0.41 0.65
C LEU A 76 7.07 -1.65 1.20
N ASP A 77 7.98 -1.44 2.14
CA ASP A 77 8.67 -2.51 2.85
C ASP A 77 7.65 -3.39 3.58
N ARG A 78 7.86 -4.70 3.44
CA ARG A 78 6.97 -5.74 3.93
C ARG A 78 7.33 -6.18 5.34
N ASN A 79 8.60 -6.06 5.72
CA ASN A 79 9.14 -6.63 6.95
C ASN A 79 8.89 -5.73 8.16
N SER A 80 8.96 -4.41 7.98
CA SER A 80 8.67 -3.40 9.00
C SER A 80 7.18 -3.20 9.26
N GLY A 81 6.31 -3.82 8.45
CA GLY A 81 4.87 -3.61 8.50
C GLY A 81 4.38 -2.33 7.81
N SER A 82 5.26 -1.58 7.12
CA SER A 82 4.87 -0.36 6.40
C SER A 82 3.79 -0.65 5.33
N LEU A 83 3.92 -1.74 4.58
CA LEU A 83 2.88 -2.17 3.63
C LEU A 83 1.56 -2.44 4.35
N ALA A 84 1.59 -3.23 5.43
CA ALA A 84 0.40 -3.64 6.16
C ALA A 84 -0.33 -2.43 6.80
N GLN A 85 0.42 -1.51 7.42
CA GLN A 85 -0.13 -0.27 7.98
C GLN A 85 -0.77 0.61 6.90
N HIS A 86 -0.12 0.75 5.73
CA HIS A 86 -0.68 1.51 4.63
C HIS A 86 -1.98 0.89 4.11
N VAL A 87 -2.01 -0.42 3.89
CA VAL A 87 -3.23 -1.10 3.42
C VAL A 87 -4.34 -1.05 4.48
N ALA A 88 -4.01 -1.09 5.76
CA ALA A 88 -4.99 -0.91 6.85
C ALA A 88 -5.65 0.47 6.79
N MET A 89 -4.96 1.50 6.29
CA MET A 89 -5.57 2.81 6.07
C MET A 89 -6.57 2.85 4.89
N LEU A 90 -6.51 1.87 3.99
CA LEU A 90 -7.32 1.79 2.77
C LEU A 90 -8.48 0.80 2.89
N VAL A 91 -8.27 -0.28 3.64
CA VAL A 91 -9.18 -1.44 3.71
C VAL A 91 -9.72 -1.57 5.14
N PRO A 92 -11.01 -1.93 5.31
CA PRO A 92 -11.54 -2.36 6.60
C PRO A 92 -10.66 -3.43 7.25
N HIS A 93 -10.38 -3.23 8.53
CA HIS A 93 -9.55 -4.11 9.34
C HIS A 93 -10.00 -4.05 10.79
N HIS A 94 -9.52 -5.00 11.57
CA HIS A 94 -9.59 -5.02 13.02
C HIS A 94 -8.18 -5.18 13.57
N PHE A 95 -7.91 -4.54 14.70
CA PHE A 95 -6.68 -4.72 15.45
C PHE A 95 -6.99 -5.25 16.84
N SER A 96 -6.24 -6.27 17.27
CA SER A 96 -6.22 -6.69 18.67
C SER A 96 -4.80 -6.90 19.17
N ARG A 97 -4.59 -6.71 20.47
CA ARG A 97 -3.27 -6.96 21.08
C ARG A 97 -2.83 -8.42 20.98
N SER A 98 -3.78 -9.37 20.93
CA SER A 98 -3.50 -10.81 20.87
C SER A 98 -3.25 -11.33 19.46
N GLU A 99 -3.96 -10.79 18.46
CA GLU A 99 -3.93 -11.32 17.09
C GLU A 99 -3.26 -10.37 16.09
N GLY A 100 -2.95 -9.15 16.50
CA GLY A 100 -2.42 -8.10 15.65
C GLY A 100 -3.46 -7.56 14.66
N LEU A 101 -2.96 -7.04 13.54
CA LEU A 101 -3.77 -6.54 12.44
C LEU A 101 -4.41 -7.69 11.65
N ARG A 102 -5.72 -7.63 11.46
CA ARG A 102 -6.50 -8.54 10.61
C ARG A 102 -7.36 -7.75 9.64
N PHE A 103 -7.18 -7.97 8.35
CA PHE A 103 -8.05 -7.37 7.34
C PHE A 103 -9.40 -8.07 7.30
N ASP A 104 -10.45 -7.34 6.94
CA ASP A 104 -11.68 -7.98 6.48
C ASP A 104 -11.38 -8.78 5.19
N PRO A 105 -11.65 -10.10 5.14
CA PRO A 105 -11.23 -10.93 4.02
C PRO A 105 -11.84 -10.51 2.68
N GLN A 106 -13.12 -10.13 2.65
CA GLN A 106 -13.81 -9.74 1.41
C GLN A 106 -13.30 -8.39 0.92
N ALA A 107 -13.10 -7.45 1.83
CA ALA A 107 -12.57 -6.15 1.46
C ALA A 107 -11.12 -6.24 0.97
N LEU A 108 -10.30 -7.09 1.61
CA LEU A 108 -8.93 -7.34 1.17
C LEU A 108 -8.88 -7.99 -0.21
N GLU A 109 -9.72 -9.00 -0.45
CA GLU A 109 -9.81 -9.67 -1.75
C GLU A 109 -10.16 -8.69 -2.87
N LEU A 110 -11.20 -7.87 -2.67
CA LEU A 110 -11.60 -6.87 -3.67
C LEU A 110 -10.49 -5.87 -3.94
N TRP A 111 -9.81 -5.38 -2.89
CA TRP A 111 -8.71 -4.43 -3.04
C TRP A 111 -7.51 -5.08 -3.76
N ILE A 112 -7.09 -6.29 -3.35
CA ILE A 112 -5.97 -6.99 -3.96
C ILE A 112 -6.26 -7.28 -5.43
N THR A 113 -7.40 -7.91 -5.74
CA THR A 113 -7.75 -8.28 -7.12
C THR A 113 -7.80 -7.05 -8.03
N GLN A 114 -8.37 -5.94 -7.55
CA GLN A 114 -8.33 -4.67 -8.27
C GLN A 114 -6.89 -4.18 -8.50
N ARG A 115 -6.00 -4.28 -7.49
CA ARG A 115 -4.60 -3.83 -7.59
C ARG A 115 -3.79 -4.69 -8.54
N LEU A 116 -4.00 -6.01 -8.52
CA LEU A 116 -3.35 -6.93 -9.44
C LEU A 116 -3.67 -6.56 -10.89
N MET A 117 -4.94 -6.32 -11.22
CA MET A 117 -5.35 -5.91 -12.58
C MET A 117 -4.78 -4.54 -12.95
N LEU A 118 -5.00 -3.53 -12.09
CA LEU A 118 -4.56 -2.15 -12.36
C LEU A 118 -3.05 -2.04 -12.61
N LEU A 119 -2.25 -2.74 -11.79
CA LEU A 119 -0.79 -2.64 -11.85
C LEU A 119 -0.19 -3.58 -12.90
N ASP A 120 -0.82 -4.72 -13.20
CA ASP A 120 -0.43 -5.54 -14.36
C ASP A 120 -0.58 -4.74 -15.65
N ASP A 121 -1.72 -4.08 -15.86
CA ASP A 121 -1.97 -3.24 -17.04
C ASP A 121 -0.99 -2.07 -17.13
N LEU A 122 -0.77 -1.37 -16.01
CA LEU A 122 0.14 -0.22 -15.96
C LEU A 122 1.59 -0.59 -16.31
N THR A 123 2.02 -1.81 -15.96
CA THR A 123 3.41 -2.28 -16.13
C THR A 123 3.62 -2.97 -17.48
N LYS A 124 2.63 -3.74 -17.97
CA LYS A 124 2.63 -4.35 -19.30
C LYS A 124 2.83 -3.35 -20.43
N GLN A 125 2.20 -2.17 -20.35
CA GLN A 125 2.33 -1.10 -21.35
C GLN A 125 3.78 -0.61 -21.53
N ARG A 126 4.68 -0.95 -20.60
CA ARG A 126 6.09 -0.52 -20.58
C ARG A 126 7.07 -1.67 -20.80
N GLY A 127 6.56 -2.87 -21.11
CA GLY A 127 7.38 -4.04 -21.49
C GLY A 127 7.96 -4.84 -20.32
N GLU A 128 7.54 -4.57 -19.08
CA GLU A 128 8.08 -5.23 -17.88
C GLU A 128 6.95 -5.75 -16.99
N SER A 129 6.95 -7.06 -16.74
CA SER A 129 5.95 -7.68 -15.87
C SER A 129 6.34 -7.52 -14.40
N GLN A 130 5.42 -7.00 -13.59
CA GLN A 130 5.55 -6.95 -12.13
C GLN A 130 4.79 -8.07 -11.42
N ARG A 131 4.30 -9.09 -12.13
CA ARG A 131 3.44 -10.17 -11.56
C ARG A 131 4.07 -10.91 -10.39
N GLY A 132 5.38 -11.16 -10.45
CA GLY A 132 6.12 -11.76 -9.33
C GLY A 132 6.13 -10.85 -8.09
N ASN A 133 6.28 -9.54 -8.27
CA ASN A 133 6.27 -8.56 -7.18
C ASN A 133 4.84 -8.38 -6.61
N LEU A 134 3.84 -8.33 -7.48
CA LEU A 134 2.42 -8.28 -7.16
C LEU A 134 1.96 -9.51 -6.35
N THR A 135 2.41 -10.70 -6.75
CA THR A 135 2.11 -11.95 -6.03
C THR A 135 2.70 -11.91 -4.61
N GLN A 136 3.95 -11.46 -4.45
CA GLN A 136 4.57 -11.33 -3.12
C GLN A 136 3.91 -10.25 -2.26
N MET A 137 3.44 -9.15 -2.87
CA MET A 137 2.66 -8.12 -2.16
C MET A 137 1.38 -8.72 -1.58
N ALA A 138 0.62 -9.50 -2.37
CA ALA A 138 -0.59 -10.16 -1.91
C ALA A 138 -0.30 -11.15 -0.77
N GLN A 139 0.73 -11.99 -0.92
CA GLN A 139 1.15 -12.94 0.12
C GLN A 139 1.54 -12.25 1.43
N SER A 140 2.23 -11.11 1.35
CA SER A 140 2.63 -10.32 2.53
C SER A 140 1.45 -9.73 3.30
N LEU A 141 0.28 -9.61 2.65
CA LEU A 141 -0.98 -9.19 3.25
C LEU A 141 -1.85 -10.38 3.70
N GLY A 142 -1.36 -11.61 3.55
CA GLY A 142 -2.07 -12.83 3.91
C GLY A 142 -3.07 -13.31 2.86
N TYR A 143 -2.92 -12.90 1.60
CA TYR A 143 -3.75 -13.36 0.48
C TYR A 143 -2.97 -14.28 -0.45
N GLU A 144 -3.46 -15.50 -0.62
CA GLU A 144 -2.87 -16.50 -1.52
C GLU A 144 -3.48 -16.37 -2.92
N LEU A 145 -2.66 -15.99 -3.89
CA LEU A 145 -3.08 -15.85 -5.28
C LEU A 145 -2.96 -17.17 -6.03
N GLU A 146 -4.06 -17.62 -6.64
CA GLU A 146 -4.03 -18.78 -7.53
C GLU A 146 -3.29 -18.45 -8.84
N PRO A 147 -2.37 -19.32 -9.32
CA PRO A 147 -1.66 -19.10 -10.58
C PRO A 147 -2.59 -18.91 -11.80
N ALA A 148 -3.79 -19.51 -11.76
CA ALA A 148 -4.79 -19.39 -12.80
C ALA A 148 -5.30 -17.96 -13.02
N PHE A 149 -5.18 -17.08 -12.00
CA PHE A 149 -5.57 -15.68 -12.11
C PHE A 149 -4.85 -14.96 -13.25
N TRP A 150 -3.52 -15.12 -13.34
CA TRP A 150 -2.74 -14.49 -14.39
C TRP A 150 -3.07 -15.04 -15.79
N ALA A 151 -3.36 -16.34 -15.87
CA ALA A 151 -3.78 -16.97 -17.12
C ALA A 151 -5.14 -16.44 -17.61
N LEU A 152 -6.03 -16.03 -16.70
CA LEU A 152 -7.29 -15.38 -17.05
C LEU A 152 -7.05 -13.98 -17.65
N LEU A 153 -6.15 -13.19 -17.04
CA LEU A 153 -5.84 -11.85 -17.54
C LEU A 153 -5.08 -11.85 -18.87
N ASP A 154 -4.37 -12.92 -19.21
CA ASP A 154 -3.69 -13.05 -20.51
C ASP A 154 -4.64 -13.38 -21.67
N GLN A 155 -5.90 -13.73 -21.37
CA GLN A 155 -6.95 -13.96 -22.36
C GLN A 155 -7.76 -12.69 -22.68
N ALA A 156 -7.56 -11.61 -21.93
CA ALA A 156 -8.32 -10.35 -22.02
C ALA A 156 -7.80 -9.43 -23.13
#